data_AF-A0A328EQJ0-F1
#
_entry.id   AF-A0A328EQJ0-F1
#
_cell.length_a   1.000
_cell.length_b   1.000
_cell.length_c   1.000
_cell.angle_alpha   90.00
_cell.angle_beta   90.00
_cell.angle_gamma   90.00
#
_symmetry.space_group_name_H-M   'P 1'
#
loop_
_entity.id
_entity.type
_entity.pdbx_description
1 polymer ?
#
loop_
_entity_poly.entity_id
_entity_poly.type
_entity_poly.pdbx_seq_one_letter_code
_entity_poly.pdbx_strand_id
1 'polypeptide(L)'
;MDMARAAISQLKPFYRSGESNIGQDFFFLCISYCSSYSRAVGFFSSSTLITWAKILPELVAREKASIRLLISPQLPESDRNALQEIVHPEERDRFIQRWVSTIIQEATKFAETPSDSTLRIRLFLWLVATGRLEIRIAFPQHIEQPGIFHEKIGVFQFPWGVQVAFTGSANETSMGHTKNYESIDVYRSWVAEDADRVQIKAKQFEDAWFGGAWGLRTLPLSAETISYITATAPPVNPLDEVKPATHARVPPLR
;
A
#
# COMPACT_ATOMS: atom_id res chain seq x y z
N MET A 1 12.79 -5.51 22.07
CA MET A 1 12.14 -4.22 21.73
C MET A 1 13.17 -3.12 21.54
N ASP A 2 14.30 -3.18 22.25
CA ASP A 2 15.34 -2.12 22.20
C ASP A 2 16.07 -1.98 20.87
N MET A 3 16.40 -3.09 20.20
CA MET A 3 17.01 -3.04 18.85
C MET A 3 16.12 -2.37 17.81
N ALA A 4 14.80 -2.58 17.87
CA ALA A 4 13.85 -1.96 16.96
C ALA A 4 13.77 -0.44 17.18
N ARG A 5 13.69 -0.01 18.44
CA ARG A 5 13.70 1.41 18.81
C ARG A 5 15.00 2.09 18.39
N ALA A 6 16.14 1.44 18.65
CA ALA A 6 17.45 1.93 18.23
C ALA A 6 17.50 2.11 16.72
N ALA A 7 17.12 1.10 15.93
CA ALA A 7 17.16 1.18 14.48
C ALA A 7 16.27 2.31 13.92
N ILE A 8 15.02 2.45 14.41
CA ILE A 8 14.10 3.51 13.97
C ILE A 8 14.57 4.90 14.42
N SER A 9 15.20 5.03 15.59
CA SER A 9 15.74 6.32 16.05
C SER A 9 16.83 6.90 15.15
N GLN A 10 17.50 6.05 14.35
CA GLN A 10 18.58 6.44 13.43
C GLN A 10 18.09 6.81 12.02
N LEU A 11 16.76 6.89 11.80
CA LEU A 11 16.23 7.30 10.50
C LEU A 11 16.73 8.71 10.13
N LYS A 12 17.21 8.82 8.88
CA LYS A 12 17.68 10.07 8.29
C LYS A 12 16.48 10.97 7.95
N PRO A 13 16.68 12.30 7.88
CA PRO A 13 15.62 13.24 7.48
C PRO A 13 15.25 13.14 5.99
N PHE A 14 16.09 12.50 5.16
CA PHE A 14 15.78 12.25 3.76
C PHE A 14 16.57 11.02 3.27
N TYR A 15 16.09 10.44 2.16
CA TYR A 15 16.79 9.37 1.44
C TYR A 15 16.71 9.63 -0.07
N ARG A 16 17.79 9.36 -0.78
CA ARG A 16 17.90 9.64 -2.22
C ARG A 16 18.63 8.52 -2.95
N SER A 17 18.17 8.19 -4.16
CA SER A 17 18.86 7.27 -5.05
C SER A 17 20.29 7.74 -5.33
N GLY A 18 21.24 6.81 -5.28
CA GLY A 18 22.68 7.11 -5.40
C GLY A 18 23.37 7.40 -4.07
N GLU A 19 22.64 7.79 -3.03
CA GLU A 19 23.18 8.04 -1.68
C GLU A 19 22.68 7.03 -0.64
N SER A 20 21.50 6.46 -0.85
CA SER A 20 20.90 5.47 0.05
C SER A 20 20.03 4.48 -0.72
N ASN A 21 19.86 3.29 -0.18
CA ASN A 21 18.91 2.32 -0.68
C ASN A 21 17.55 2.58 -0.02
N ILE A 22 16.70 3.41 -0.63
CA ILE A 22 15.40 3.80 -0.06
C ILE A 22 14.54 2.57 0.30
N GLY A 23 14.58 1.53 -0.53
CA GLY A 23 13.86 0.28 -0.29
C GLY A 23 14.31 -0.42 0.99
N GLN A 24 15.62 -0.59 1.18
CA GLN A 24 16.18 -1.31 2.32
C GLN A 24 16.34 -0.44 3.58
N ASP A 25 16.88 0.75 3.41
CA ASP A 25 17.31 1.64 4.50
C ASP A 25 16.14 2.40 5.13
N PHE A 26 15.02 2.52 4.42
CA PHE A 26 13.82 3.21 4.88
C PHE A 26 12.58 2.31 4.89
N PHE A 27 12.11 1.84 3.73
CA PHE A 27 10.83 1.12 3.64
C PHE A 27 10.86 -0.21 4.40
N PHE A 28 11.78 -1.11 4.06
CA PHE A 28 11.96 -2.41 4.71
C PHE A 28 12.13 -2.24 6.23
N LEU A 29 12.96 -1.27 6.62
CA LEU A 29 13.23 -0.97 8.02
C LEU A 29 11.96 -0.53 8.78
N CYS A 30 11.19 0.40 8.22
CA CYS A 30 9.97 0.90 8.84
C CYS A 30 8.87 -0.18 8.87
N ILE A 31 8.65 -0.84 7.74
CA ILE A 31 7.69 -1.94 7.57
C ILE A 31 7.96 -3.06 8.58
N SER A 32 9.24 -3.38 8.78
CA SER A 32 9.65 -4.41 9.74
C SER A 32 9.21 -4.10 11.16
N TYR A 33 9.09 -2.84 11.58
CA TYR A 33 8.85 -2.51 12.99
C TYR A 33 7.53 -1.79 13.28
N CYS A 34 6.79 -1.37 12.24
CA CYS A 34 5.53 -0.65 12.41
C CYS A 34 4.39 -1.54 12.95
N SER A 35 3.47 -0.93 13.69
CA SER A 35 2.18 -1.51 14.05
C SER A 35 1.09 -1.17 13.03
N SER A 36 1.23 -0.04 12.34
CA SER A 36 0.37 0.29 11.21
C SER A 36 1.11 1.10 10.16
N TYR A 37 0.66 0.96 8.92
CA TYR A 37 1.17 1.70 7.78
C TYR A 37 0.01 2.27 6.97
N SER A 38 -0.02 3.60 6.85
CA SER A 38 -1.01 4.34 6.07
C SER A 38 -0.33 4.98 4.88
N ARG A 39 -0.85 4.74 3.68
CA ARG A 39 -0.18 5.17 2.45
C ARG A 39 -1.16 5.67 1.42
N ALA A 40 -1.03 6.95 1.09
CA ALA A 40 -1.65 7.57 -0.04
C ALA A 40 -0.68 7.56 -1.23
N VAL A 41 -1.08 6.93 -2.32
CA VAL A 41 -0.29 6.86 -3.55
C VAL A 41 -1.22 6.92 -4.75
N GLY A 42 -0.91 7.82 -5.68
CA GLY A 42 -1.59 7.85 -6.97
C GLY A 42 -1.37 6.57 -7.79
N PHE A 43 -2.18 6.40 -8.84
CA PHE A 43 -2.05 5.33 -9.84
C PHE A 43 -2.27 3.91 -9.33
N PHE A 44 -3.52 3.45 -9.39
CA PHE A 44 -3.87 2.06 -9.22
C PHE A 44 -4.08 1.38 -10.57
N SER A 45 -3.32 0.31 -10.78
CA SER A 45 -3.44 -0.63 -11.90
C SER A 45 -3.07 -2.02 -11.39
N SER A 46 -3.33 -3.05 -12.19
CA SER A 46 -2.88 -4.42 -11.87
C SER A 46 -1.36 -4.50 -11.70
N SER A 47 -0.58 -3.73 -12.46
CA SER A 47 0.88 -3.68 -12.34
C SER A 47 1.36 -2.95 -11.07
N THR A 48 0.72 -1.84 -10.69
CA THR A 48 1.01 -1.17 -9.41
C THR A 48 0.62 -2.05 -8.23
N LEU A 49 -0.47 -2.81 -8.36
CA LEU A 49 -0.90 -3.77 -7.35
C LEU A 49 0.13 -4.89 -7.15
N ILE A 50 0.65 -5.48 -8.23
CA ILE A 50 1.73 -6.48 -8.17
C ILE A 50 3.00 -5.88 -7.54
N THR A 51 3.28 -4.61 -7.83
CA THR A 51 4.43 -3.87 -7.29
C THR A 51 4.30 -3.69 -5.78
N TRP A 52 3.14 -3.23 -5.31
CA TRP A 52 2.77 -3.18 -3.90
C TRP A 52 2.83 -4.54 -3.23
N ALA A 53 2.39 -5.57 -3.96
CA ALA A 53 2.39 -6.91 -3.45
C ALA A 53 3.81 -7.44 -3.13
N LYS A 54 4.88 -6.81 -3.65
CA LYS A 54 6.27 -7.16 -3.32
C LYS A 54 6.66 -6.88 -1.87
N ILE A 55 6.07 -5.88 -1.22
CA ILE A 55 6.36 -5.57 0.19
C ILE A 55 5.48 -6.33 1.16
N LEU A 56 4.38 -6.92 0.67
CA LEU A 56 3.42 -7.62 1.51
C LEU A 56 4.00 -8.83 2.26
N PRO A 57 4.96 -9.62 1.73
CA PRO A 57 5.56 -10.71 2.50
C PRO A 57 6.15 -10.26 3.84
N GLU A 58 6.88 -9.14 3.84
CA GLU A 58 7.53 -8.58 5.03
C GLU A 58 6.50 -8.06 6.03
N LEU A 59 5.42 -7.45 5.52
CA LEU A 59 4.28 -6.98 6.32
C LEU A 59 3.50 -8.16 6.94
N VAL A 60 3.33 -9.24 6.20
CA VAL A 60 2.56 -10.43 6.60
C VAL A 60 3.28 -11.24 7.67
N ALA A 61 4.61 -11.38 7.55
CA ALA A 61 5.47 -12.08 8.52
C ALA A 61 5.38 -11.48 9.94
N ARG A 62 4.90 -10.24 10.06
CA ARG A 62 4.55 -9.60 11.32
C ARG A 62 3.05 -9.75 11.50
N GLU A 63 2.60 -10.69 12.34
CA GLU A 63 1.18 -11.04 12.50
C GLU A 63 0.21 -9.88 12.84
N LYS A 64 0.70 -8.67 13.18
CA LYS A 64 -0.11 -7.59 13.77
C LYS A 64 -0.13 -6.25 13.03
N ALA A 65 0.58 -6.09 11.91
CA ALA A 65 0.57 -4.81 11.19
C ALA A 65 -0.72 -4.63 10.39
N SER A 66 -1.40 -3.50 10.56
CA SER A 66 -2.56 -3.08 9.76
C SER A 66 -2.14 -2.08 8.68
N ILE A 67 -2.61 -2.27 7.45
CA ILE A 67 -2.25 -1.42 6.31
C ILE A 67 -3.50 -0.72 5.77
N ARG A 68 -3.38 0.58 5.48
CA ARG A 68 -4.41 1.36 4.81
C ARG A 68 -3.84 1.98 3.55
N LEU A 69 -4.42 1.63 2.39
CA LEU A 69 -4.01 2.16 1.09
C LEU A 69 -5.08 3.07 0.52
N LEU A 70 -4.73 4.34 0.35
CA LEU A 70 -5.53 5.30 -0.38
C LEU A 70 -4.96 5.44 -1.79
N ILE A 71 -5.73 5.00 -2.77
CA ILE A 71 -5.28 4.83 -4.16
C ILE A 71 -6.23 5.51 -5.14
N SER A 72 -5.77 5.82 -6.35
CA SER A 72 -6.64 6.38 -7.40
C SER A 72 -6.47 5.60 -8.69
N PRO A 73 -7.55 5.07 -9.30
CA PRO A 73 -7.46 4.31 -10.54
C PRO A 73 -6.97 5.21 -11.66
N GLN A 74 -6.10 4.65 -12.50
CA GLN A 74 -5.73 5.28 -13.76
C GLN A 74 -6.74 4.87 -14.82
N LEU A 75 -7.78 5.70 -14.98
CA LEU A 75 -8.76 5.49 -16.04
C LEU A 75 -8.14 5.80 -17.41
N PRO A 76 -8.45 5.03 -18.46
CA PRO A 76 -8.22 5.44 -19.84
C PRO A 76 -8.94 6.75 -20.15
N GLU A 77 -8.50 7.45 -21.20
CA GLU A 77 -9.09 8.75 -21.56
C GLU A 77 -10.57 8.66 -21.92
N SER A 78 -10.96 7.59 -22.63
CA SER A 78 -12.37 7.28 -22.93
C SER A 78 -13.22 7.20 -21.66
N ASP A 79 -12.70 6.58 -20.61
CA ASP A 79 -13.43 6.36 -19.36
C ASP A 79 -13.42 7.57 -18.46
N ARG A 80 -12.37 8.41 -18.54
CA ARG A 80 -12.39 9.74 -17.94
C ARG A 80 -13.48 10.60 -18.56
N ASN A 81 -13.58 10.62 -19.88
CA ASN A 81 -14.60 11.40 -20.60
C ASN A 81 -16.00 10.88 -20.25
N ALA A 82 -16.22 9.56 -20.29
CA ALA A 82 -17.49 8.97 -19.87
C ALA A 82 -17.84 9.33 -18.42
N LEU A 83 -16.87 9.30 -17.50
CA LEU A 83 -17.09 9.69 -16.10
C LEU A 83 -17.43 11.18 -15.94
N GLN A 84 -16.94 12.05 -16.83
CA GLN A 84 -17.26 13.49 -16.84
C GLN A 84 -18.70 13.76 -17.30
N GLU A 85 -19.25 12.94 -18.21
CA GLU A 85 -20.62 13.08 -18.70
C GLU A 85 -21.67 12.62 -17.67
N ILE A 86 -21.28 11.84 -16.66
CA ILE A 86 -22.19 11.38 -15.62
C ILE A 86 -22.51 12.52 -14.62
N VAL A 87 -23.77 12.96 -14.67
CA VAL A 87 -24.30 14.04 -13.82
C VAL A 87 -24.58 13.55 -12.38
N HIS A 88 -25.09 12.32 -12.22
CA HIS A 88 -25.52 11.83 -10.92
C HIS A 88 -24.34 11.26 -10.10
N PRO A 89 -24.10 11.74 -8.86
CA PRO A 89 -22.97 11.26 -8.03
C PRO A 89 -22.97 9.75 -7.79
N GLU A 90 -24.15 9.14 -7.61
CA GLU A 90 -24.27 7.71 -7.39
C GLU A 90 -23.89 6.88 -8.63
N GLU A 91 -24.18 7.39 -9.83
CA GLU A 91 -23.77 6.75 -11.08
C GLU A 91 -22.25 6.81 -11.26
N ARG A 92 -21.62 7.92 -10.85
CA ARG A 92 -20.16 8.07 -10.86
C ARG A 92 -19.51 7.05 -9.95
N ASP A 93 -20.04 6.91 -8.73
CA ASP A 93 -19.56 5.90 -7.77
C ASP A 93 -19.69 4.50 -8.35
N ARG A 94 -20.84 4.15 -8.94
CA ARG A 94 -21.02 2.84 -9.59
C ARG A 94 -20.04 2.61 -10.73
N PHE A 95 -19.80 3.61 -11.58
CA PHE A 95 -18.85 3.53 -12.67
C PHE A 95 -17.44 3.22 -12.15
N ILE A 96 -16.99 4.02 -11.19
CA ILE A 96 -15.71 3.86 -10.51
C ILE A 96 -15.57 2.47 -9.86
N GLN A 97 -16.59 2.00 -9.14
CA GLN A 97 -16.55 0.72 -8.44
C GLN A 97 -16.44 -0.45 -9.43
N ARG A 98 -17.13 -0.37 -10.57
CA ARG A 98 -16.98 -1.35 -11.65
C ARG A 98 -15.54 -1.38 -12.17
N TRP A 99 -14.94 -0.22 -12.39
CA TRP A 99 -13.54 -0.12 -12.81
C TRP A 99 -12.57 -0.76 -11.83
N VAL A 100 -12.71 -0.46 -10.55
CA VAL A 100 -11.87 -1.04 -9.49
C VAL A 100 -12.06 -2.56 -9.42
N SER A 101 -13.30 -3.04 -9.51
CA SER A 101 -13.60 -4.48 -9.59
C SER A 101 -12.91 -5.14 -10.77
N THR A 102 -12.93 -4.52 -11.96
CA THR A 102 -12.25 -5.03 -13.16
C THR A 102 -10.75 -5.14 -12.93
N ILE A 103 -10.09 -4.10 -12.39
CA ILE A 103 -8.65 -4.12 -12.12
C ILE A 103 -8.28 -5.28 -11.16
N ILE A 104 -9.10 -5.49 -10.13
CA ILE A 104 -8.88 -6.57 -9.16
C ILE A 104 -9.05 -7.94 -9.83
N GLN A 105 -10.11 -8.14 -10.61
CA GLN A 105 -10.35 -9.37 -11.36
C GLN A 105 -9.29 -9.65 -12.42
N GLU A 106 -8.73 -8.61 -13.05
CA GLU A 106 -7.60 -8.77 -13.96
C GLU A 106 -6.34 -9.17 -13.22
N ALA A 107 -6.06 -8.54 -12.07
CA ALA A 107 -4.94 -8.90 -11.23
C ALA A 107 -5.02 -10.34 -10.72
N THR A 108 -6.20 -10.84 -10.39
CA THR A 108 -6.37 -12.24 -9.93
C THR A 108 -6.12 -13.27 -11.04
N LYS A 109 -6.40 -12.96 -12.31
CA LYS A 109 -6.05 -13.85 -13.45
C LYS A 109 -4.54 -14.09 -13.55
N PHE A 110 -3.71 -13.12 -13.18
CA PHE A 110 -2.26 -13.33 -13.12
C PHE A 110 -1.83 -14.31 -12.03
N ALA A 111 -2.70 -14.63 -11.06
CA ALA A 111 -2.46 -15.65 -10.05
C ALA A 111 -2.71 -17.09 -10.56
N GLU A 112 -3.24 -17.27 -11.77
CA GLU A 112 -3.56 -18.60 -12.32
C GLU A 112 -2.31 -19.35 -12.82
N THR A 113 -1.19 -18.67 -13.09
CA THR A 113 0.08 -19.28 -13.51
C THR A 113 1.12 -19.20 -12.39
N PRO A 114 1.70 -20.30 -11.88
CA PRO A 114 2.65 -20.25 -10.76
C PRO A 114 3.87 -19.36 -11.04
N SER A 115 4.02 -18.29 -10.26
CA SER A 115 5.15 -17.34 -10.33
C SER A 115 5.27 -16.58 -9.01
N ASP A 116 6.35 -15.82 -8.80
CA ASP A 116 6.44 -14.91 -7.65
C ASP A 116 5.30 -13.89 -7.63
N SER A 117 4.79 -13.49 -8.80
CA SER A 117 3.65 -12.57 -8.90
C SER A 117 2.37 -13.21 -8.37
N THR A 118 2.23 -14.52 -8.51
CA THR A 118 1.10 -15.30 -8.01
C THR A 118 1.07 -15.34 -6.49
N LEU A 119 2.20 -15.64 -5.84
CA LEU A 119 2.30 -15.59 -4.38
C LEU A 119 1.93 -14.20 -3.85
N ARG A 120 2.43 -13.15 -4.51
CA ARG A 120 2.17 -11.75 -4.18
C ARG A 120 0.68 -11.39 -4.29
N ILE A 121 0.02 -11.75 -5.40
CA ILE A 121 -1.42 -11.51 -5.56
C ILE A 121 -2.22 -12.30 -4.53
N ARG A 122 -1.87 -13.56 -4.27
CA ARG A 122 -2.50 -14.37 -3.22
C ARG A 122 -2.37 -13.73 -1.84
N LEU A 123 -1.19 -13.18 -1.50
CA LEU A 123 -0.97 -12.45 -0.26
C LEU A 123 -1.82 -11.18 -0.17
N PHE A 124 -1.91 -10.43 -1.26
CA PHE A 124 -2.78 -9.26 -1.33
C PHE A 124 -4.24 -9.63 -1.06
N LEU A 125 -4.79 -10.63 -1.76
CA LEU A 125 -6.16 -11.07 -1.57
C LEU A 125 -6.41 -11.54 -0.13
N TRP A 126 -5.46 -12.32 0.43
CA TRP A 126 -5.53 -12.78 1.81
C TRP A 126 -5.54 -11.62 2.81
N LEU A 127 -4.67 -10.63 2.63
CA LEU A 127 -4.59 -9.47 3.51
C LEU A 127 -5.88 -8.63 3.49
N VAL A 128 -6.48 -8.45 2.30
CA VAL A 128 -7.76 -7.74 2.18
C VAL A 128 -8.89 -8.56 2.82
N ALA A 129 -8.96 -9.86 2.52
CA ALA A 129 -9.99 -10.76 3.07
C ALA A 129 -9.92 -10.89 4.59
N THR A 130 -8.74 -10.78 5.19
CA THR A 130 -8.52 -10.82 6.64
C THR A 130 -8.63 -9.45 7.32
N GLY A 131 -8.92 -8.39 6.57
CA GLY A 131 -8.99 -7.01 7.10
C GLY A 131 -7.64 -6.42 7.54
N ARG A 132 -6.53 -7.09 7.20
CA ARG A 132 -5.17 -6.60 7.49
C ARG A 132 -4.71 -5.52 6.50
N LEU A 133 -5.31 -5.50 5.31
CA LEU A 133 -5.14 -4.47 4.30
C LEU A 133 -6.49 -3.88 3.92
N GLU A 134 -6.69 -2.62 4.26
CA GLU A 134 -7.85 -1.85 3.82
C GLU A 134 -7.49 -0.96 2.65
N ILE A 135 -8.44 -0.81 1.73
CA ILE A 135 -8.26 -0.02 0.51
C ILE A 135 -9.41 0.96 0.39
N ARG A 136 -9.07 2.22 0.16
CA ARG A 136 -10.01 3.26 -0.27
C ARG A 136 -9.53 3.86 -1.56
N ILE A 137 -10.49 4.24 -2.38
CA ILE A 137 -10.26 4.80 -3.68
C ILE A 137 -10.56 6.29 -3.64
N ALA A 138 -9.60 7.12 -4.05
CA ALA A 138 -9.63 8.56 -4.02
C ALA A 138 -9.83 9.14 -5.43
N PHE A 139 -10.71 10.13 -5.54
CA PHE A 139 -11.01 10.83 -6.79
C PHE A 139 -11.10 12.31 -6.50
N PRO A 140 -10.25 13.15 -7.11
CA PRO A 140 -10.35 14.58 -6.90
C PRO A 140 -11.65 15.11 -7.51
N GLN A 141 -12.25 16.11 -6.86
CA GLN A 141 -13.49 16.80 -7.22
C GLN A 141 -13.41 18.30 -6.90
N HIS A 142 -12.19 18.82 -6.69
CA HIS A 142 -11.95 20.20 -6.26
C HIS A 142 -12.20 21.24 -7.37
N ILE A 143 -12.23 20.82 -8.63
CA ILE A 143 -12.48 21.66 -9.81
C ILE A 143 -13.30 20.88 -10.85
N GLU A 144 -13.78 21.60 -11.87
CA GLU A 144 -14.32 21.02 -13.08
C GLU A 144 -13.20 20.28 -13.86
N GLN A 145 -13.48 19.05 -14.29
CA GLN A 145 -12.51 18.14 -14.92
C GLN A 145 -11.18 17.97 -14.15
N PRO A 146 -11.24 17.45 -12.92
CA PRO A 146 -10.05 17.27 -12.12
C PRO A 146 -9.10 16.24 -12.76
N GLY A 147 -7.80 16.49 -12.61
CA GLY A 147 -6.77 15.51 -12.92
C GLY A 147 -6.77 14.33 -11.94
N ILE A 148 -5.66 13.60 -11.89
CA ILE A 148 -5.51 12.45 -11.02
C ILE A 148 -5.14 12.85 -9.59
N PHE A 149 -5.49 12.01 -8.62
CA PHE A 149 -4.88 12.08 -7.29
C PHE A 149 -3.41 11.64 -7.38
N HIS A 150 -2.49 12.58 -7.11
CA HIS A 150 -1.04 12.36 -7.25
C HIS A 150 -0.28 12.56 -5.94
N GLU A 151 -0.98 12.64 -4.81
CA GLU A 151 -0.30 12.70 -3.53
C GLU A 151 0.47 11.40 -3.26
N LYS A 152 1.63 11.57 -2.65
CA LYS A 152 2.49 10.49 -2.18
C LYS A 152 2.86 10.79 -0.74
N ILE A 153 1.97 10.42 0.17
CA ILE A 153 2.16 10.54 1.62
C ILE A 153 2.20 9.13 2.21
N GLY A 154 3.13 8.84 3.10
CA GLY A 154 3.05 7.65 3.93
C GLY A 154 3.32 7.97 5.39
N VAL A 155 2.67 7.20 6.27
CA VAL A 155 2.73 7.36 7.72
C VAL A 155 2.85 5.99 8.36
N PHE A 156 3.95 5.78 9.06
CA PHE A 156 4.19 4.61 9.90
C PHE A 156 3.89 4.96 11.36
N GLN A 157 3.11 4.11 12.02
CA GLN A 157 2.96 4.11 13.47
C GLN A 157 3.79 2.96 14.05
N PHE A 158 4.52 3.21 15.12
CA PHE A 158 5.27 2.18 15.82
C PHE A 158 4.59 1.79 17.15
N PRO A 159 4.78 0.54 17.63
CA PRO A 159 4.16 0.05 18.86
C PRO A 159 4.51 0.84 20.13
N TRP A 160 5.57 1.65 20.10
CA TRP A 160 6.01 2.48 21.23
C TRP A 160 5.59 3.95 21.12
N GLY A 161 4.58 4.25 20.29
CA GLY A 161 3.90 5.55 20.28
C GLY A 161 4.51 6.62 19.38
N VAL A 162 5.63 6.35 18.69
CA VAL A 162 6.20 7.30 17.73
C VAL A 162 5.64 7.09 16.33
N GLN A 163 5.71 8.14 15.53
CA GLN A 163 5.27 8.17 14.14
C GLN A 163 6.40 8.64 13.22
N VAL A 164 6.42 8.10 12.01
CA VAL A 164 7.26 8.57 10.91
C VAL A 164 6.36 8.86 9.73
N ALA A 165 6.38 10.11 9.26
CA ALA A 165 5.72 10.48 8.03
C ALA A 165 6.76 10.71 6.93
N PHE A 166 6.41 10.49 5.68
CA PHE A 166 7.27 10.82 4.56
C PHE A 166 6.49 11.28 3.34
N THR A 167 7.17 12.05 2.50
CA THR A 167 6.69 12.48 1.19
C THR A 167 7.80 12.34 0.17
N GLY A 168 7.46 12.01 -1.07
CA GLY A 168 8.45 11.95 -2.14
C GLY A 168 7.97 11.12 -3.31
N SER A 169 8.89 10.88 -4.23
CA SER A 169 8.58 10.22 -5.50
C SER A 169 8.69 8.69 -5.42
N ALA A 170 9.43 8.18 -4.42
CA ALA A 170 9.73 6.75 -4.28
C ALA A 170 8.48 5.88 -4.02
N ASN A 171 8.43 4.75 -4.72
CA ASN A 171 7.54 3.63 -4.41
C ASN A 171 8.20 2.67 -3.41
N GLU A 172 7.39 1.84 -2.76
CA GLU A 172 7.76 1.00 -1.59
C GLU A 172 8.68 -0.19 -1.93
N THR A 173 9.07 -0.39 -3.19
CA THR A 173 9.66 -1.65 -3.66
C THR A 173 11.01 -1.97 -2.99
N SER A 174 11.07 -3.06 -2.23
CA SER A 174 12.30 -3.56 -1.60
C SER A 174 13.23 -4.31 -2.57
N MET A 175 12.71 -4.89 -3.67
CA MET A 175 13.46 -5.86 -4.46
C MET A 175 13.30 -5.66 -5.98
N GLY A 176 14.41 -5.27 -6.63
CA GLY A 176 14.62 -5.32 -8.07
C GLY A 176 14.93 -3.97 -8.72
N HIS A 177 16.15 -3.47 -8.52
CA HIS A 177 16.83 -2.41 -9.28
C HIS A 177 16.01 -1.15 -9.62
N THR A 178 16.26 -0.08 -8.84
CA THR A 178 16.69 1.27 -9.27
C THR A 178 16.62 1.59 -10.78
N LYS A 179 15.45 1.50 -11.40
CA LYS A 179 15.25 2.12 -12.72
C LYS A 179 15.04 3.62 -12.59
N ASN A 180 14.36 4.03 -11.53
CA ASN A 180 14.06 5.42 -11.28
C ASN A 180 15.05 6.01 -10.28
N TYR A 181 15.36 7.28 -10.50
CA TYR A 181 16.10 8.11 -9.56
C TYR A 181 15.07 8.82 -8.67
N GLU A 182 15.02 8.45 -7.39
CA GLU A 182 13.94 8.79 -6.47
C GLU A 182 14.48 9.50 -5.22
N SER A 183 13.62 10.25 -4.53
CA SER A 183 13.92 10.79 -3.21
C SER A 183 12.67 10.86 -2.33
N ILE A 184 12.90 10.80 -1.02
CA ILE A 184 11.89 11.05 0.02
C ILE A 184 12.44 11.98 1.09
N ASP A 185 11.56 12.84 1.60
CA ASP A 185 11.74 13.57 2.85
C ASP A 185 11.01 12.82 3.97
N VAL A 186 11.66 12.72 5.11
CA VAL A 186 11.24 11.90 6.25
C VAL A 186 11.12 12.79 7.48
N TYR A 187 9.94 12.77 8.08
CA TYR A 187 9.58 13.52 9.28
C TYR A 187 9.41 12.54 10.44
N ARG A 188 10.07 12.81 11.58
CA ARG A 188 10.13 11.90 12.73
C ARG A 188 9.48 12.55 13.94
N SER A 189 8.50 11.90 14.56
CA SER A 189 7.70 12.53 15.62
C SER A 189 8.50 12.88 16.89
N TRP A 190 9.68 12.27 17.07
CA TRP A 190 10.57 12.52 18.20
C TRP A 190 11.58 13.65 17.95
N VAL A 191 11.62 14.21 16.74
CA VAL A 191 12.44 15.36 16.39
C VAL A 191 11.55 16.60 16.44
N ALA A 192 11.90 17.57 17.28
CA ALA A 192 11.04 18.72 17.57
C ALA A 192 10.66 19.51 16.31
N GLU A 193 11.60 19.64 15.37
CA GLU A 193 11.44 20.36 14.11
C GLU A 193 10.57 19.61 13.09
N ASP A 194 10.38 18.30 13.26
CA ASP A 194 9.60 17.44 12.38
C ASP A 194 8.19 17.16 12.93
N ALA A 195 7.99 17.28 14.25
CA ALA A 195 6.79 16.83 14.96
C ALA A 195 5.49 17.39 14.33
N ASP A 196 5.44 18.70 14.05
CA ASP A 196 4.28 19.33 13.44
C ASP A 196 4.01 18.79 12.03
N ARG A 197 5.06 18.54 11.23
CA ARG A 197 4.92 17.98 9.87
C ARG A 197 4.40 16.55 9.91
N VAL A 198 4.82 15.75 10.89
CA VAL A 198 4.25 14.41 11.10
C VAL A 198 2.75 14.49 11.37
N GLN A 199 2.33 15.38 12.27
CA GLN A 199 0.90 15.56 12.58
C GLN A 199 0.11 16.06 11.37
N ILE A 200 0.65 17.02 10.61
CA ILE A 200 0.03 17.50 9.37
C ILE A 200 -0.16 16.34 8.38
N LYS A 201 0.86 15.52 8.14
CA LYS A 201 0.77 14.41 7.17
C LYS A 201 -0.16 13.30 7.64
N ALA A 202 -0.15 12.97 8.93
CA ALA A 202 -1.12 12.05 9.51
C ALA A 202 -2.54 12.57 9.34
N LYS A 203 -2.79 13.83 9.69
CA LYS A 203 -4.11 14.46 9.53
C LYS A 203 -4.57 14.52 8.08
N GLN A 204 -3.70 14.90 7.14
CA GLN A 204 -4.02 14.91 5.71
C GLN A 204 -4.46 13.52 5.23
N PHE A 205 -3.76 12.46 5.66
CA PHE A 205 -4.16 11.10 5.34
C PHE A 205 -5.52 10.75 5.97
N GLU A 206 -5.75 11.04 7.26
CA GLU A 206 -7.02 10.72 7.93
C GLU A 206 -8.21 11.49 7.32
N ASP A 207 -8.03 12.79 7.05
CA ASP A 207 -9.05 13.61 6.41
C ASP A 207 -9.40 13.05 5.03
N ALA A 208 -8.40 12.67 4.24
CA ALA A 208 -8.65 12.00 2.97
C ALA A 208 -9.35 10.66 3.19
N TRP A 209 -8.82 9.81 4.06
CA TRP A 209 -9.33 8.47 4.35
C TRP A 209 -10.81 8.50 4.74
N PHE A 210 -11.18 9.34 5.70
CA PHE A 210 -12.54 9.44 6.24
C PHE A 210 -13.46 10.40 5.47
N GLY A 211 -13.02 10.94 4.32
CA GLY A 211 -13.84 11.81 3.48
C GLY A 211 -14.03 13.24 4.02
N GLY A 212 -13.16 13.68 4.93
CA GLY A 212 -13.09 15.06 5.43
C GLY A 212 -12.21 16.00 4.58
N ALA A 213 -11.44 15.47 3.62
CA ALA A 213 -10.63 16.29 2.74
C ALA A 213 -11.49 17.02 1.70
N TRP A 214 -11.44 18.36 1.72
CA TRP A 214 -12.18 19.18 0.77
C TRP A 214 -11.73 18.91 -0.67
N GLY A 215 -12.70 18.75 -1.57
CA GLY A 215 -12.42 18.52 -2.99
C GLY A 215 -11.82 17.15 -3.30
N LEU A 216 -11.90 16.18 -2.38
CA LEU A 216 -11.50 14.79 -2.59
C LEU A 216 -12.63 13.85 -2.13
N ARG A 217 -13.14 13.03 -3.06
CA ARG A 217 -14.09 11.97 -2.73
C ARG A 217 -13.32 10.67 -2.51
N THR A 218 -13.66 9.96 -1.44
CA THR A 218 -13.07 8.65 -1.15
C THR A 218 -14.14 7.59 -0.95
N LEU A 219 -13.98 6.44 -1.60
CA LEU A 219 -14.91 5.32 -1.53
C LEU A 219 -14.18 4.07 -1.01
N PRO A 220 -14.75 3.29 -0.08
CA PRO A 220 -14.25 1.94 0.19
C PRO A 220 -14.44 1.04 -1.03
N LEU A 221 -13.80 -0.14 -1.03
CA LEU A 221 -14.18 -1.19 -1.99
C LEU A 221 -15.66 -1.55 -1.84
N SER A 222 -16.35 -1.75 -2.96
CA SER A 222 -17.74 -2.22 -2.99
C SER A 222 -17.91 -3.60 -2.34
N ALA A 223 -19.11 -3.87 -1.81
CA ALA A 223 -19.44 -5.13 -1.18
C ALA A 223 -19.26 -6.32 -2.14
N GLU A 224 -19.55 -6.12 -3.43
CA GLU A 224 -19.33 -7.09 -4.50
C GLU A 224 -17.84 -7.39 -4.69
N THR A 225 -17.00 -6.35 -4.69
CA THR A 225 -15.54 -6.50 -4.81
C THR A 225 -14.97 -7.23 -3.60
N ILE A 226 -15.38 -6.87 -2.38
CA ILE A 226 -14.96 -7.55 -1.16
C ILE A 226 -15.39 -9.02 -1.19
N SER A 227 -16.64 -9.29 -1.59
CA SER A 227 -17.16 -10.66 -1.69
C SER A 227 -16.36 -11.49 -2.70
N TYR A 228 -16.01 -10.91 -3.85
CA TYR A 228 -15.14 -11.55 -4.84
C TYR A 228 -13.75 -11.85 -4.29
N ILE A 229 -13.13 -10.88 -3.59
CA ILE A 229 -11.81 -11.07 -2.96
C ILE A 229 -11.88 -12.17 -1.92
N THR A 230 -12.86 -12.16 -1.01
CA THR A 230 -13.00 -13.18 0.04
C THR A 230 -13.22 -14.58 -0.55
N ALA A 231 -13.98 -14.70 -1.64
CA ALA A 231 -14.20 -15.97 -2.31
C ALA A 231 -12.95 -16.50 -3.05
N THR A 232 -12.06 -15.60 -3.49
CA THR A 232 -10.84 -15.95 -4.27
C THR A 232 -9.59 -16.03 -3.38
N ALA A 233 -9.63 -15.44 -2.19
CA ALA A 233 -8.51 -15.39 -1.27
C ALA A 233 -8.16 -16.80 -0.75
N PRO A 234 -6.87 -17.11 -0.57
CA PRO A 234 -6.46 -18.35 0.06
C PRO A 234 -6.95 -18.39 1.51
N PRO A 235 -7.30 -19.57 2.06
CA PRO A 235 -7.87 -19.67 3.40
C PRO A 235 -6.84 -19.45 4.52
N VAL A 236 -5.55 -19.58 4.18
CA VAL A 236 -4.42 -19.42 5.10
C VAL A 236 -3.40 -18.44 4.50
N ASN A 237 -2.51 -17.95 5.34
CA ASN A 237 -1.40 -17.10 4.92
C ASN A 237 -0.55 -17.81 3.85
N PRO A 238 -0.46 -17.28 2.62
CA PRO A 238 0.29 -17.92 1.54
C PRO A 238 1.79 -18.12 1.82
N LEU A 239 2.39 -17.35 2.74
CA LEU A 239 3.79 -17.57 3.13
C LEU A 239 3.98 -18.85 3.93
N ASP A 240 2.95 -19.33 4.63
CA ASP A 240 3.03 -20.56 5.42
C ASP A 240 2.98 -21.81 4.52
N GLU A 241 2.39 -21.69 3.32
CA GLU A 241 2.36 -22.76 2.32
C GLU A 241 3.73 -22.97 1.62
N VAL A 242 4.59 -21.94 1.60
CA VAL A 242 5.87 -21.96 0.88
C VAL A 242 7.04 -22.42 1.78
N LYS A 243 6.79 -22.69 3.07
CA LYS A 243 7.83 -23.25 3.97
C LYS A 243 8.27 -24.62 3.44
N PRO A 244 9.59 -24.89 3.28
CA PRO A 244 10.04 -26.20 2.83
C PRO A 244 9.62 -27.28 3.82
N ALA A 245 9.20 -28.42 3.29
CA ALA A 245 9.05 -29.64 4.07
C ALA A 245 10.32 -29.82 4.92
N THR A 246 10.12 -29.88 6.23
CA THR A 246 11.17 -30.16 7.22
C THR A 246 12.15 -31.20 6.71
N HIS A 247 13.45 -30.88 6.77
CA HIS A 247 14.55 -31.80 6.49
C HIS A 247 14.22 -33.22 6.95
N ALA A 248 14.00 -34.13 5.99
CA ALA A 248 14.08 -35.55 6.25
C ALA A 248 15.46 -35.79 6.88
N ARG A 249 15.48 -36.25 8.13
CA ARG A 249 16.70 -36.70 8.80
C ARG A 249 17.37 -37.72 7.89
N VAL A 250 18.53 -37.35 7.34
CA VAL A 250 19.43 -38.33 6.72
C VAL A 250 19.80 -39.32 7.83
N PRO A 251 19.52 -40.63 7.71
CA PRO A 251 19.97 -41.60 8.70
C PRO A 251 21.50 -41.61 8.72
N PRO A 252 22.14 -41.76 9.89
CA PRO A 252 23.59 -41.91 9.92
C PRO A 252 23.99 -43.14 9.12
N LEU A 253 24.94 -42.95 8.19
CA LEU A 253 25.61 -44.03 7.47
C LEU A 253 26.23 -44.98 8.51
N ARG A 254 25.96 -46.27 8.35
CA ARG A 254 26.62 -47.34 9.11
C ARG A 254 28.02 -47.59 8.56
#